data_AF-A0A951AH81-F1
#
_entry.id   AF-A0A951AH81-F1
#
_cell.length_a   1.000
_cell.length_b   1.000
_cell.length_c   1.000
_cell.angle_alpha   90.00
_cell.angle_beta   90.00
_cell.angle_gamma   90.00
#
_symmetry.space_group_name_H-M   'P 1'
#
loop_
_entity.id
_entity.type
_entity.pdbx_description
1 polymer ?
#
loop_
_entity_poly.entity_id
_entity_poly.type
_entity_poly.pdbx_seq_one_letter_code
_entity_poly.pdbx_strand_id
1 'polypeptide(L)' 'QNDREYLHEALQIAASGKVKVMAETYSLDEITKAYERVADGKVRFRAVITISN' A
#
# COMPACT_ATOMS: atom_id res chain seq x y z
N GLN A 1 0.85 -19.29 1.80
CA GLN A 1 0.15 -18.32 0.95
C GLN A 1 -1.32 -18.71 0.97
N ASN A 2 -2.25 -17.78 1.10
CA ASN A 2 -3.68 -18.09 1.06
C ASN A 2 -4.14 -18.37 -0.37
N ASP A 3 -5.23 -19.12 -0.53
CA ASP A 3 -5.85 -19.35 -1.82
C ASP A 3 -6.40 -18.06 -2.45
N ARG A 4 -6.53 -18.07 -3.78
CA ARG A 4 -6.95 -16.90 -4.58
C ARG A 4 -8.33 -16.37 -4.19
N GLU A 5 -9.21 -17.24 -3.74
CA GLU A 5 -10.56 -16.90 -3.28
C GLU A 5 -10.53 -15.87 -2.12
N TYR A 6 -9.59 -16.01 -1.18
CA TYR A 6 -9.47 -15.07 -0.06
C TYR A 6 -9.00 -13.68 -0.51
N LEU A 7 -8.23 -13.58 -1.58
CA LEU A 7 -7.88 -12.28 -2.17
C LEU A 7 -9.10 -11.61 -2.78
N HIS A 8 -9.95 -12.38 -3.50
CA HIS A 8 -11.19 -11.86 -4.06
C HIS A 8 -12.13 -11.35 -2.96
N GLU A 9 -12.30 -12.10 -1.88
CA GLU A 9 -13.09 -11.68 -0.72
C GLU A 9 -12.54 -10.39 -0.10
N ALA A 10 -11.23 -10.33 0.17
CA ALA A 10 -10.60 -9.14 0.75
C ALA A 10 -10.79 -7.88 -0.12
N LEU A 11 -10.68 -8.03 -1.45
CA LEU A 11 -10.93 -6.94 -2.39
C LEU A 11 -12.40 -6.52 -2.41
N GLN A 12 -13.35 -7.46 -2.34
CA GLN A 12 -14.78 -7.14 -2.24
C GLN A 12 -15.11 -6.38 -0.96
N ILE A 13 -14.54 -6.78 0.17
CA ILE A 13 -14.71 -6.07 1.45
C ILE A 13 -14.17 -4.63 1.34
N ALA A 14 -12.98 -4.45 0.75
CA ALA A 14 -12.42 -3.12 0.53
C ALA A 14 -13.29 -2.27 -0.41
N ALA A 15 -13.75 -2.83 -1.52
CA ALA A 15 -14.63 -2.15 -2.48
C ALA A 15 -15.98 -1.76 -1.87
N SER A 16 -16.48 -2.51 -0.89
CA SER A 16 -17.72 -2.18 -0.16
C SER A 16 -17.61 -0.95 0.76
N GLY A 17 -16.41 -0.36 0.90
CA GLY A 17 -16.16 0.82 1.73
C GLY A 17 -15.96 0.52 3.23
N LYS A 18 -16.00 -0.76 3.63
CA LYS A 18 -15.79 -1.20 5.02
C LYS A 18 -14.33 -1.08 5.47
N VAL A 19 -13.39 -0.96 4.53
CA VAL A 19 -11.95 -0.84 4.81
C VAL A 19 -11.41 0.37 4.09
N LYS A 20 -10.63 1.19 4.80
CA LYS A 20 -9.90 2.34 4.25
C LYS A 20 -8.41 2.13 4.44
N VAL A 21 -7.65 2.11 3.36
CA VAL A 21 -6.19 2.01 3.42
C VAL A 21 -5.61 3.33 3.95
N MET A 22 -4.73 3.24 4.93
CA MET A 22 -3.87 4.35 5.33
C MET A 22 -2.53 4.16 4.64
N ALA A 23 -2.21 5.02 3.67
CA ALA A 23 -0.98 4.93 2.89
C ALA A 23 -0.29 6.30 2.80
N GLU A 24 1.04 6.25 2.75
CA GLU A 24 1.89 7.34 2.29
C GLU A 24 2.27 7.06 0.84
N THR A 25 1.98 8.00 -0.06
CA THR A 25 2.31 7.88 -1.48
C THR A 25 3.64 8.57 -1.78
N TYR A 26 4.45 7.95 -2.62
CA TYR A 26 5.73 8.46 -3.11
C TYR A 26 5.75 8.34 -4.63
N SER A 27 6.30 9.32 -5.32
CA SER A 27 6.55 9.17 -6.75
C SER A 27 7.69 8.17 -7.01
N LEU A 28 7.83 7.71 -8.26
CA LEU A 28 8.89 6.77 -8.62
C LEU A 28 10.30 7.35 -8.38
N ASP A 29 10.50 8.65 -8.60
CA ASP A 29 11.76 9.34 -8.33
C ASP A 29 12.10 9.41 -6.82
N GLU A 30 11.12 9.25 -5.95
CA GLU A 30 11.30 9.20 -4.49
C GLU A 30 11.54 7.78 -3.94
N ILE A 31 11.75 6.77 -4.80
CA ILE A 31 11.81 5.36 -4.36
C ILE A 31 12.85 5.10 -3.27
N THR A 32 14.04 5.73 -3.35
CA THR A 32 15.09 5.58 -2.34
C THR A 32 14.64 6.13 -0.99
N LYS A 33 14.02 7.33 -0.98
CA LYS A 33 13.47 7.96 0.21
C LYS A 33 12.34 7.13 0.83
N ALA A 34 11.47 6.56 0.00
CA ALA A 34 10.40 5.67 0.45
C ALA A 34 10.97 4.43 1.14
N TYR A 35 12.01 3.81 0.56
CA TYR A 35 12.69 2.65 1.12
C TYR A 35 13.34 2.96 2.48
N GLU A 36 14.13 4.03 2.57
CA GLU A 36 14.79 4.45 3.82
C GLU A 36 13.77 4.69 4.93
N ARG A 37 12.67 5.38 4.64
CA ARG A 37 11.61 5.63 5.63
C ARG A 37 10.93 4.35 6.11
N VAL A 38 10.75 3.37 5.23
CA VAL A 38 10.21 2.04 5.61
C VAL A 38 11.21 1.31 6.51
N ALA A 39 12.49 1.26 6.11
CA ALA A 39 13.54 0.61 6.87
C ALA A 39 13.73 1.21 8.28
N ASP A 40 13.59 2.54 8.37
CA ASP A 40 13.68 3.29 9.63
C ASP A 40 12.40 3.23 10.48
N GLY A 41 11.32 2.57 10.02
CA GLY A 41 10.04 2.54 10.73
C GLY A 41 9.33 3.90 10.81
N LYS A 42 9.65 4.83 9.90
CA LYS A 42 9.13 6.20 9.86
C LYS A 42 7.86 6.37 9.02
N VAL A 43 7.41 5.32 8.35
CA VAL A 43 6.16 5.32 7.58
C VAL A 43 4.97 5.08 8.47
N ARG A 44 3.88 5.82 8.24
CA ARG A 44 2.72 5.77 9.11
C ARG A 44 1.96 4.46 9.03
N PHE A 45 2.03 3.71 7.91
CA PHE A 45 1.50 2.34 7.76
C PHE A 45 2.11 1.67 6.52
N ARG A 46 1.63 2.05 5.33
CA ARG A 46 2.09 1.51 4.03
C ARG A 46 2.67 2.61 3.18
N ALA A 47 3.88 2.43 2.68
CA ALA A 47 4.40 3.22 1.56
C ALA A 47 3.90 2.62 0.23
N VAL A 48 3.39 3.47 -0.65
CA VAL A 48 2.91 3.10 -1.99
C VAL A 48 3.63 3.95 -3.02
N ILE A 49 4.31 3.31 -3.96
CA ILE A 49 4.91 4.01 -5.10
C ILE A 49 3.82 4.23 -6.15
N THR A 50 3.63 5.48 -6.55
CA THR A 50 2.71 5.86 -7.61
C THR A 50 3.50 6.16 -8.88
N ILE A 51 3.11 5.49 -9.97
CA ILE A 51 3.60 5.79 -11.31
C ILE A 51 2.49 6.62 -11.96
N SER A 52 2.58 7.94 -11.84
CA SER A 52 1.70 8.83 -12.58
C SER A 52 2.21 8.93 -14.01
N ASN A 53 1.28 8.83 -14.97
CA ASN A 53 1.53 8.92 -16.40
C ASN A 53 1.31 10.33 -16.92
#